data_AF-A0A840UFQ7-F1
#
_entry.id   AF-A0A840UFQ7-F1
#
_cell.length_a   1.000
_cell.length_b   1.000
_cell.length_c   1.000
_cell.angle_alpha   90.00
_cell.angle_beta   90.00
_cell.angle_gamma   90.00
#
_symmetry.space_group_name_H-M   'P 1'
#
loop_
_entity.id
_entity.type
_entity.pdbx_description
1 polymer ?
#
loop_
_entity_poly.entity_id
_entity_poly.type
_entity_poly.pdbx_seq_one_letter_code
_entity_poly.pdbx_strand_id
1 'polypeptide(L)'
;MDSAKREALCIEAQMQTKMIKKLMKWFRFLLGLSATGIVLMWWGIDNGRVHIIAEISGILFIIICLASACIIAKGVRNGRKNIAKILLAAESHK
;
A
#
# COMPACT_ATOMS: atom_id res chain seq x y z
N MET A 1 1.34 25.94 -24.20
CA MET A 1 1.55 26.06 -22.73
C MET A 1 2.95 26.59 -22.49
N ASP A 2 3.17 27.43 -21.47
CA ASP A 2 4.53 27.82 -21.08
C ASP A 2 5.34 26.56 -20.74
N SER A 3 6.58 26.48 -21.23
CA SER A 3 7.43 25.29 -21.09
C SER A 3 7.60 24.88 -19.63
N ALA A 4 7.65 25.87 -18.73
CA ALA A 4 7.72 25.70 -17.29
C ALA A 4 6.50 24.94 -16.70
N LYS A 5 5.29 25.16 -17.23
CA LYS A 5 4.08 24.50 -16.71
C LYS A 5 4.01 23.02 -17.10
N ARG A 6 4.49 22.67 -18.30
CA ARG A 6 4.65 21.27 -18.70
C ARG A 6 5.70 20.56 -17.84
N GLU A 7 6.82 21.22 -17.58
CA GLU A 7 7.88 20.69 -16.72
C GLU A 7 7.37 20.43 -15.30
N ALA A 8 6.61 21.37 -14.72
CA ALA A 8 6.00 21.20 -13.40
C ALA A 8 5.07 19.97 -13.33
N LEU A 9 4.22 19.76 -14.35
CA LEU A 9 3.35 18.57 -14.42
C LEU A 9 4.16 17.27 -14.52
N CYS A 10 5.23 17.25 -15.32
CA CYS A 10 6.13 16.10 -15.39
C CYS A 10 6.80 15.80 -14.04
N ILE A 11 7.25 16.84 -13.33
CA ILE A 11 7.85 16.69 -11.99
C ILE A 11 6.81 16.11 -11.01
N GLU A 12 5.57 16.61 -11.03
CA GLU A 12 4.50 16.09 -10.18
C GLU A 12 4.21 14.60 -10.46
N ALA A 13 4.08 14.23 -11.74
CA ALA A 13 3.90 12.84 -12.16
C ALA A 13 5.05 11.94 -11.68
N GLN A 14 6.29 12.42 -11.73
CA GLN A 14 7.45 11.69 -11.20
C GLN A 14 7.40 11.54 -9.68
N MET A 15 7.02 12.60 -8.95
CA MET A 15 6.87 12.55 -7.49
C MET A 15 5.79 11.54 -7.09
N GLN A 16 4.62 11.58 -7.74
CA GLN A 16 3.54 10.61 -7.50
C GLN A 16 3.97 9.18 -7.84
N THR A 17 4.74 8.98 -8.91
CA THR A 17 5.31 7.67 -9.26
C THR A 17 6.24 7.14 -8.17
N LYS A 18 7.10 7.99 -7.61
CA LYS A 18 7.99 7.63 -6.48
C LYS A 18 7.19 7.27 -5.23
N MET A 19 6.11 8.00 -4.93
CA MET A 19 5.22 7.69 -3.80
C MET A 19 4.53 6.33 -3.98
N ILE A 20 4.00 6.03 -5.16
CA ILE A 20 3.38 4.73 -5.47
C ILE A 20 4.37 3.58 -5.28
N LYS A 21 5.64 3.75 -5.70
CA LYS A 21 6.68 2.74 -5.45
C LYS A 21 6.91 2.50 -3.96
N LYS A 22 6.90 3.56 -3.13
CA LYS A 22 6.99 3.42 -1.67
C LYS A 22 5.76 2.70 -1.09
N LEU A 23 4.56 3.08 -1.50
CA LEU A 23 3.31 2.43 -1.09
C LEU A 23 3.30 0.94 -1.44
N MET A 24 3.77 0.57 -2.64
CA MET A 24 3.91 -0.85 -3.04
C MET A 24 4.93 -1.64 -2.21
N LYS A 25 5.96 -0.98 -1.63
CA LYS A 25 6.85 -1.64 -0.65
C LYS A 25 6.11 -1.89 0.66
N TRP A 26 5.40 -0.89 1.18
CA TRP A 26 4.61 -1.01 2.41
C TRP A 26 3.49 -2.05 2.28
N PHE A 27 2.82 -2.12 1.14
CA PHE A 27 1.82 -3.14 0.86
C PHE A 27 2.38 -4.56 1.00
N ARG A 28 3.54 -4.82 0.36
CA ARG A 28 4.22 -6.12 0.46
C ARG A 28 4.67 -6.43 1.89
N PHE A 29 5.16 -5.43 2.61
CA PHE A 29 5.57 -5.59 4.01
C PHE A 29 4.37 -5.96 4.90
N LEU A 30 3.23 -5.30 4.74
CA LEU A 30 1.99 -5.61 5.48
C LEU A 30 1.47 -7.01 5.19
N LEU A 31 1.52 -7.46 3.93
CA LEU A 31 1.16 -8.83 3.59
C LEU A 31 2.10 -9.85 4.25
N GLY A 32 3.41 -9.59 4.23
CA GLY A 32 4.40 -10.42 4.93
C GLY A 32 4.13 -10.50 6.43
N LEU A 33 3.89 -9.35 7.09
CA LEU A 33 3.52 -9.30 8.50
C LEU A 33 2.24 -10.08 8.80
N SER A 34 1.20 -9.94 7.96
CA SER A 34 -0.04 -10.72 8.15
C SER A 34 0.20 -12.22 8.04
N ALA A 35 1.06 -12.66 7.11
CA ALA A 35 1.39 -14.07 6.96
C ALA A 35 2.14 -14.62 8.19
N THR A 36 3.06 -13.85 8.78
CA THR A 36 3.73 -14.25 10.02
C THR A 36 2.77 -14.41 11.19
N GLY A 37 1.74 -13.55 11.27
CA GLY A 37 0.69 -13.68 12.29
C GLY A 37 -0.07 -15.01 12.18
N ILE A 38 -0.37 -15.45 10.96
CA ILE A 38 -1.04 -16.75 10.71
C ILE A 38 -0.17 -17.92 11.16
N VAL A 39 1.14 -17.89 10.86
CA VAL A 39 2.09 -18.95 11.26
C VAL A 39 2.24 -19.02 12.78
N LEU A 40 2.34 -17.88 13.46
CA LEU A 40 2.41 -17.80 14.92
C LEU A 40 1.13 -18.34 15.58
N MET A 41 -0.03 -18.03 15.00
CA MET A 41 -1.32 -18.53 15.47
C MET A 41 -1.40 -20.06 15.35
N TRP A 42 -0.93 -20.63 14.23
CA TRP A 42 -0.86 -22.08 14.05
C TRP A 42 0.08 -22.76 15.06
N TRP A 43 1.26 -22.20 15.31
CA TRP A 43 2.22 -22.72 16.31
C TRP A 43 1.69 -22.66 17.74
N GLY A 44 0.93 -21.61 18.09
CA GLY A 44 0.35 -21.43 19.42
C GLY A 44 -0.67 -22.51 19.79
N ILE A 45 -1.40 -23.04 18.81
CA ILE A 45 -2.44 -24.05 19.00
C ILE A 45 -1.84 -25.43 19.30
N ASP A 46 -0.71 -25.79 18.66
CA ASP A 46 -0.09 -27.13 18.77
C ASP A 46 0.57 -27.38 20.14
N ASN A 47 0.91 -26.33 20.89
CA ASN A 47 1.59 -26.45 22.19
C ASN A 47 0.64 -26.62 23.40
N GLY A 48 -0.65 -26.90 23.17
CA GLY A 48 -1.61 -27.35 24.20
C GLY A 48 -2.00 -26.32 25.27
N ARG A 49 -1.42 -25.11 25.25
CA ARG A 49 -1.81 -23.97 26.10
C ARG A 49 -2.29 -22.83 25.21
N VAL A 50 -3.57 -22.86 24.89
CA VAL A 50 -4.23 -21.78 24.16
C VAL A 50 -4.24 -20.53 25.05
N HIS A 51 -3.32 -19.61 24.80
CA HIS A 51 -3.36 -18.28 25.38
C HIS A 51 -4.42 -17.47 24.62
N ILE A 52 -5.69 -17.60 24.99
CA ILE A 52 -6.85 -16.96 24.34
C ILE A 52 -6.61 -15.46 24.07
N ILE A 53 -5.92 -14.76 24.98
CA ILE A 53 -5.55 -13.34 24.83
C ILE A 53 -4.56 -13.12 23.65
N ALA A 54 -3.59 -14.03 23.49
CA ALA A 54 -2.62 -13.99 22.40
C ALA A 54 -3.28 -14.29 21.04
N GLU A 55 -4.26 -15.21 21.01
CA GLU A 55 -5.00 -15.50 19.77
C GLU A 55 -5.88 -14.33 19.33
N ILE A 56 -6.64 -13.73 20.24
CA ILE A 56 -7.49 -12.57 19.93
C ILE A 56 -6.65 -11.39 19.44
N SER A 57 -5.51 -11.12 20.09
CA SER A 57 -4.61 -10.05 19.66
C SER A 57 -3.95 -10.33 18.32
N GLY A 58 -3.62 -11.59 18.01
CA GLY A 58 -3.11 -12.02 16.70
C GLY A 58 -4.12 -11.83 15.58
N ILE A 59 -5.38 -12.22 15.79
CA ILE A 59 -6.47 -12.01 14.83
C ILE A 59 -6.69 -10.51 14.57
N LEU A 60 -6.75 -9.71 15.64
CA LEU A 60 -6.91 -8.26 15.52
C LEU A 60 -5.75 -7.63 14.73
N PHE A 61 -4.52 -8.06 14.99
CA PHE A 61 -3.34 -7.61 14.26
C PHE A 61 -3.42 -7.94 12.76
N ILE A 62 -3.80 -9.17 12.39
CA ILE A 62 -3.98 -9.58 10.98
C ILE A 62 -5.02 -8.70 10.29
N ILE A 63 -6.16 -8.44 10.95
CA ILE A 63 -7.23 -7.59 10.41
C ILE A 63 -6.70 -6.18 10.15
N ILE A 64 -5.94 -5.59 11.07
CA ILE A 64 -5.35 -4.26 10.91
C ILE A 64 -4.37 -4.24 9.72
N CYS A 65 -3.53 -5.26 9.59
CA CYS A 65 -2.60 -5.37 8.46
C CYS A 65 -3.34 -5.44 7.12
N LEU A 66 -4.39 -6.27 7.02
CA LEU A 66 -5.19 -6.43 5.80
C LEU A 66 -5.99 -5.16 5.47
N ALA A 67 -6.59 -4.51 6.46
CA ALA A 67 -7.29 -3.23 6.28
C ALA A 67 -6.34 -2.15 5.75
N SER A 68 -5.15 -2.05 6.34
CA SER A 68 -4.09 -1.13 5.89
C SER A 68 -3.64 -1.45 4.46
N ALA A 69 -3.46 -2.74 4.14
CA ALA A 69 -3.11 -3.18 2.80
C ALA A 69 -4.18 -2.80 1.77
N CYS A 70 -5.46 -2.95 2.09
CA CYS A 70 -6.59 -2.52 1.26
C CYS A 70 -6.60 -1.01 1.00
N ILE A 71 -6.33 -0.19 2.03
CA ILE A 71 -6.22 1.27 1.89
C ILE A 71 -5.07 1.63 0.94
N ILE A 72 -3.90 0.99 1.12
CA ILE A 72 -2.75 1.21 0.26
C ILE A 72 -3.04 0.80 -1.19
N ALA A 73 -3.69 -0.34 -1.40
CA ALA A 73 -4.08 -0.80 -2.73
C ALA A 73 -5.01 0.21 -3.44
N LYS A 74 -5.99 0.76 -2.72
CA LYS A 74 -6.83 1.87 -3.22
C LYS A 74 -6.00 3.11 -3.54
N GLY A 75 -5.09 3.50 -2.65
CA GLY A 75 -4.17 4.63 -2.86
C GLY A 75 -3.30 4.47 -4.11
N VAL A 76 -2.74 3.28 -4.34
CA VAL A 76 -1.96 2.96 -5.54
C VAL A 76 -2.80 3.06 -6.80
N ARG A 77 -4.03 2.51 -6.80
CA ARG A 77 -4.94 2.57 -7.96
C ARG A 77 -5.30 4.02 -8.30
N ASN A 78 -5.60 4.83 -7.29
CA ASN A 78 -5.96 6.23 -7.48
C ASN A 78 -4.75 7.07 -7.93
N GLY A 79 -3.58 6.86 -7.33
CA GLY A 79 -2.34 7.52 -7.74
C GLY A 79 -1.98 7.25 -9.20
N ARG A 80 -2.13 6.00 -9.68
CA ARG A 80 -1.89 5.67 -11.09
C ARG A 80 -2.84 6.43 -12.03
N LYS A 81 -4.12 6.56 -11.66
CA LYS A 81 -5.09 7.35 -12.42
C LYS A 81 -4.73 8.84 -12.43
N ASN A 82 -4.27 9.38 -11.30
CA ASN A 82 -3.85 10.77 -11.20
C ASN A 82 -2.63 11.06 -12.08
N ILE A 83 -1.62 10.20 -12.06
CA ILE A 83 -0.46 10.30 -12.96
C ILE A 83 -0.90 10.27 -14.42
N ALA A 84 -1.78 9.34 -14.81
CA ALA A 84 -2.28 9.26 -16.18
C ALA A 84 -2.97 10.57 -16.60
N LYS A 85 -3.80 11.17 -15.74
CA LYS A 85 -4.44 12.46 -16.00
C LYS A 85 -3.43 13.60 -16.16
N ILE A 86 -2.40 13.64 -15.32
CA ILE A 86 -1.34 14.66 -15.39
C ILE A 86 -0.55 14.55 -16.69
N LEU A 87 -0.17 13.32 -17.09
CA LEU A 87 0.55 13.07 -18.33
C LEU A 87 -0.30 13.42 -19.56
N LEU A 88 -1.58 13.04 -19.58
CA LEU A 88 -2.50 13.42 -20.64
C LEU A 88 -2.65 14.94 -20.74
N ALA A 89 -2.76 15.65 -19.62
CA ALA A 89 -2.80 17.12 -19.62
C ALA A 89 -1.49 17.74 -20.12
N ALA A 90 -0.33 17.11 -19.86
CA ALA A 90 0.95 17.57 -20.40
C ALA A 90 1.05 17.35 -21.92
N GLU A 91 0.43 16.30 -22.46
CA GLU A 91 0.43 15.96 -23.89
C GLU A 91 -0.63 16.72 -24.71
N SER A 92 -1.83 16.92 -24.17
CA SER A 92 -2.94 17.59 -24.87
C SER A 92 -2.74 19.09 -25.08
N HIS A 93 -1.72 19.67 -24.43
CA HIS A 93 -1.36 21.08 -24.51
C HIS A 93 0.01 21.31 -25.18
N LYS A 94 0.47 20.30 -25.93
CA LYS A 94 1.65 20.36 -26.81
C LYS A 94 1.35 21.19 -28.05
#